data_AF-A0A833DVB4-F1
#
_entry.id   AF-A0A833DVB4-F1
#
_cell.length_a   1.000
_cell.length_b   1.000
_cell.length_c   1.000
_cell.angle_alpha   90.00
_cell.angle_beta   90.00
_cell.angle_gamma   90.00
#
_symmetry.space_group_name_H-M   'P 1'
#
loop_
_entity.id
_entity.type
_entity.pdbx_description
1 polymer ?
#
loop_
_entity_poly.entity_id
_entity_poly.type
_entity_poly.pdbx_seq_one_letter_code
_entity_poly.pdbx_strand_id
1 'polypeptide(L)'
;MKVEEVLKELEDVFIDRSILWLSIEEAKYWGMNCIYYTLTVEPHFTLGIAAFEIIVSYEELIPIAVLLQIPQQKVKELTLDRIAQVVKRFQGYIYGAGDEYGILIPLNEDALQRVFTEYIPQIGRELIGVEVRPKIDGFYLDYLRPSG
;
A
#
# COMPACT_ATOMS: atom_id res chain seq x y z
N MET A 1 -4.12 15.65 -1.40
CA MET A 1 -4.74 15.85 -0.06
C MET A 1 -3.76 16.55 0.86
N LYS A 2 -4.23 17.39 1.79
CA LYS A 2 -3.35 17.91 2.85
C LYS A 2 -2.88 16.77 3.74
N VAL A 3 -1.66 16.87 4.27
CA VAL A 3 -1.09 15.87 5.20
C VAL A 3 -2.03 15.60 6.38
N GLU A 4 -2.69 16.63 6.89
CA GLU A 4 -3.63 16.54 8.01
C GLU A 4 -4.89 15.75 7.66
N GLU A 5 -5.34 15.83 6.40
CA GLU A 5 -6.49 15.05 5.89
C GLU A 5 -6.12 13.57 5.79
N VAL A 6 -4.92 13.26 5.28
CA VAL A 6 -4.40 11.89 5.25
C VAL A 6 -4.28 11.32 6.66
N LEU A 7 -3.76 12.11 7.61
CA LEU A 7 -3.69 11.70 9.02
C LEU A 7 -5.07 11.38 9.58
N LYS A 8 -6.07 12.22 9.28
CA LYS A 8 -7.44 12.04 9.78
C LYS A 8 -8.11 10.81 9.18
N GLU A 9 -7.93 10.57 7.88
CA GLU A 9 -8.55 9.43 7.20
C GLU A 9 -7.92 8.08 7.59
N LEU A 10 -6.61 8.08 7.80
CA LEU A 10 -5.82 6.89 8.08
C LEU A 10 -5.38 6.80 9.54
N GLU A 11 -5.96 7.59 10.44
CA GLU A 11 -5.56 7.66 11.86
C GLU A 11 -5.54 6.27 12.49
N ASP A 12 -6.63 5.52 12.29
CA ASP A 12 -6.78 4.17 12.81
C ASP A 12 -5.96 3.12 12.02
N VAL A 13 -5.31 3.50 10.93
CA VAL A 13 -4.46 2.62 10.12
C VAL A 13 -3.00 2.74 10.56
N PHE A 14 -2.52 3.93 10.91
CA PHE A 14 -1.17 4.10 11.45
C PHE A 14 -1.03 3.44 12.83
N ILE A 15 0.06 2.71 13.07
CA ILE A 15 0.39 2.23 14.42
C ILE A 15 0.91 3.36 15.31
N ASP A 16 1.55 4.36 14.69
CA ASP A 16 2.07 5.57 15.31
C ASP A 16 1.96 6.72 14.29
N ARG A 17 1.40 7.84 14.74
CA ARG A 17 1.26 9.06 13.93
C ARG A 17 2.62 9.67 13.58
N SER A 18 3.67 9.38 14.35
CA SER A 18 5.03 9.85 14.09
C SER A 18 5.57 9.37 12.73
N ILE A 19 5.09 8.21 12.24
CA ILE A 19 5.46 7.64 10.94
C ILE A 19 5.17 8.62 9.80
N LEU A 20 3.99 9.23 9.80
CA LEU A 20 3.59 10.20 8.77
C LEU A 20 4.46 11.46 8.82
N TRP A 21 4.74 11.96 10.02
CA TRP A 21 5.54 13.17 10.16
C TRP A 21 7.01 12.94 9.78
N LEU A 22 7.61 11.84 10.26
CA LEU A 22 8.98 11.48 9.96
C LEU A 22 9.20 11.23 8.46
N SER A 23 8.26 10.56 7.80
CA SER A 23 8.37 10.29 6.36
C SER A 23 8.39 11.56 5.52
N ILE A 24 7.59 12.56 5.89
CA ILE A 24 7.54 13.86 5.23
C ILE A 24 8.84 14.63 5.45
N GLU A 25 9.31 14.70 6.70
CA GLU A 25 10.54 15.45 7.02
C GLU A 25 11.78 14.81 6.40
N GLU A 26 11.88 13.48 6.39
CA GLU A 26 12.95 12.79 5.67
C GLU A 26 12.84 13.02 4.15
N ALA A 27 11.65 12.95 3.57
CA ALA A 27 11.47 13.21 2.14
C ALA A 27 11.89 14.63 1.76
N LYS A 28 11.53 15.63 2.59
CA LYS A 28 11.98 17.03 2.45
C LYS A 28 13.50 17.13 2.53
N TYR A 29 14.11 16.50 3.53
CA TYR A 29 15.56 16.54 3.75
C TYR A 29 16.34 15.93 2.58
N TRP A 30 15.86 14.82 2.03
CA TRP A 30 16.52 14.09 0.95
C TRP A 30 16.10 14.53 -0.46
N GLY A 31 15.13 15.45 -0.59
CA GLY A 31 14.62 15.90 -1.89
C GLY A 31 13.84 14.84 -2.65
N MET A 32 13.19 13.91 -1.93
CA MET A 32 12.40 12.82 -2.51
C MET A 32 10.96 13.27 -2.75
N ASN A 33 10.36 12.80 -3.84
CA ASN A 33 8.97 13.07 -4.21
C ASN A 33 8.02 11.90 -3.94
N CYS A 34 8.53 10.74 -3.51
CA CYS A 34 7.72 9.57 -3.20
C CYS A 34 8.02 9.01 -1.81
N ILE A 35 6.97 8.62 -1.09
CA ILE A 35 7.01 7.93 0.18
C ILE A 35 6.33 6.57 0.01
N TYR A 36 6.98 5.51 0.48
CA TYR A 36 6.45 4.15 0.47
C TYR A 36 6.19 3.72 1.91
N TYR A 37 4.93 3.66 2.32
CA TYR A 37 4.53 3.16 3.64
C TYR A 37 4.47 1.64 3.64
N THR A 38 5.10 1.02 4.64
CA THR A 38 5.02 -0.44 4.86
C THR A 38 3.72 -0.78 5.57
N LEU A 39 3.13 -1.91 5.20
CA LEU A 39 1.88 -2.40 5.76
C LEU A 39 2.10 -3.71 6.51
N THR A 40 1.66 -3.79 7.76
CA THR A 40 1.55 -5.07 8.49
C THR A 40 0.42 -5.89 7.89
N VAL A 41 0.79 -6.83 7.01
CA VAL A 41 -0.14 -7.77 6.34
C VAL A 41 0.29 -9.24 6.47
N GLU A 42 1.42 -9.48 7.15
CA GLU A 42 1.88 -10.81 7.51
C GLU A 42 0.96 -11.49 8.55
N PRO A 43 0.89 -12.83 8.55
CA PRO A 43 1.59 -13.78 7.66
C PRO A 43 0.84 -14.04 6.33
N HIS A 44 -0.16 -13.23 6.00
CA HIS A 44 -1.13 -13.52 4.94
C HIS A 44 -0.71 -12.99 3.57
N PHE A 45 0.04 -11.90 3.55
CA PHE A 45 0.76 -11.36 2.40
C PHE A 45 2.24 -11.31 2.75
N THR A 46 3.12 -11.46 1.75
CA THR A 46 4.58 -11.37 1.96
C THR A 46 5.08 -9.94 2.04
N LEU A 47 4.31 -9.00 1.48
CA LEU A 47 4.62 -7.58 1.48
C LEU A 47 3.34 -6.78 1.24
N GLY A 48 3.22 -5.65 1.93
CA GLY A 48 2.22 -4.64 1.64
C GLY A 48 2.88 -3.26 1.63
N ILE A 49 2.66 -2.48 0.58
CA ILE A 49 3.23 -1.14 0.44
C ILE A 49 2.14 -0.19 -0.05
N ALA A 50 2.04 1.00 0.54
CA ALA A 50 1.24 2.10 0.00
C ALA A 50 2.16 3.24 -0.46
N ALA A 51 2.06 3.60 -1.74
CA ALA A 51 2.87 4.66 -2.34
C ALA A 51 2.09 5.98 -2.37
N PHE A 52 2.75 7.06 -1.98
CA PHE A 52 2.25 8.43 -2.03
C PHE A 52 3.30 9.34 -2.67
N GLU A 53 2.87 10.24 -3.53
CA GLU A 53 3.67 11.38 -3.96
C GLU A 53 3.57 12.50 -2.91
N ILE A 54 4.67 13.17 -2.64
CA ILE A 54 4.73 14.34 -1.76
C ILE A 54 5.01 15.60 -2.57
N ILE A 55 4.14 16.61 -2.41
CA ILE A 55 4.40 17.95 -2.91
C ILE A 55 4.78 18.85 -1.74
N VAL A 56 6.09 18.94 -1.50
CA VAL A 56 6.69 19.65 -0.36
C VAL A 56 6.21 21.10 -0.25
N SER A 57 6.14 21.81 -1.37
CA SER A 57 5.75 23.24 -1.39
C SER A 57 4.34 23.51 -0.89
N TYR A 58 3.46 22.52 -0.93
CA TYR A 58 2.05 22.65 -0.54
C TYR A 58 1.66 21.76 0.64
N GLU A 59 2.62 21.01 1.19
CA GLU A 59 2.40 20.01 2.24
C GLU A 59 1.24 19.07 1.89
N GLU A 60 1.33 18.53 0.68
CA GLU A 60 0.33 17.63 0.12
C GLU A 60 0.89 16.24 -0.09
N LEU A 61 0.04 15.25 0.19
CA LEU A 61 0.26 13.87 -0.16
C LEU A 61 -0.80 13.46 -1.19
N ILE A 62 -0.33 12.91 -2.31
CA ILE A 62 -1.17 12.39 -3.37
C ILE A 62 -1.05 10.86 -3.33
N PRO A 63 -2.12 10.15 -2.98
CA PRO A 63 -2.06 8.69 -2.93
C PRO A 63 -1.94 8.12 -4.35
N ILE A 64 -1.08 7.12 -4.53
CA ILE A 64 -0.80 6.53 -5.84
C ILE A 64 -1.43 5.13 -5.94
N ALA A 65 -0.96 4.19 -5.12
CA ALA A 65 -1.39 2.81 -5.16
C ALA A 65 -0.99 2.03 -3.90
N VAL A 66 -1.70 0.92 -3.65
CA VAL A 66 -1.29 -0.13 -2.71
C VAL A 66 -0.85 -1.36 -3.48
N LEU A 67 0.33 -1.86 -3.14
CA LEU A 67 0.86 -3.15 -3.56
C LEU A 67 0.59 -4.18 -2.46
N LEU A 68 -0.03 -5.31 -2.81
CA LEU A 68 -0.14 -6.49 -1.95
C LEU A 68 0.52 -7.67 -2.64
N GLN A 69 1.63 -8.17 -2.09
CA GLN A 69 2.35 -9.33 -2.61
C GLN A 69 1.82 -10.62 -1.98
N ILE A 70 1.43 -11.55 -2.84
CA ILE A 70 0.83 -12.82 -2.43
C ILE A 70 1.95 -13.85 -2.24
N PRO A 71 1.95 -14.64 -1.14
CA PRO A 71 2.95 -15.68 -0.94
C PRO A 71 2.94 -16.69 -2.10
N GLN A 72 4.13 -17.05 -2.59
CA GLN A 72 4.26 -17.94 -3.76
C GLN A 72 3.53 -19.28 -3.56
N GLN A 73 3.47 -19.80 -2.33
CA GLN A 73 2.72 -21.02 -2.03
C GLN A 73 1.22 -20.84 -2.27
N LYS A 74 0.67 -19.67 -1.94
CA LYS A 74 -0.73 -19.32 -2.15
C LYS A 74 -1.07 -19.04 -3.61
N VAL A 75 -0.14 -18.45 -4.37
CA VAL A 75 -0.31 -18.23 -5.82
C VAL A 75 -0.62 -19.55 -6.55
N LYS A 76 0.05 -20.64 -6.17
CA LYS A 76 -0.17 -21.98 -6.77
C LYS A 76 -1.56 -22.57 -6.49
N GLU A 77 -2.21 -22.13 -5.41
CA GLU A 77 -3.57 -22.54 -5.03
C GLU A 77 -4.65 -21.68 -5.70
N LEU A 78 -4.27 -20.55 -6.30
CA LEU A 78 -5.19 -19.58 -6.88
C LEU A 78 -5.36 -19.81 -8.39
N THR A 79 -6.61 -19.87 -8.83
CA THR A 79 -6.95 -19.85 -10.27
C THR A 79 -6.87 -18.42 -10.80
N LEU A 80 -6.42 -18.25 -12.06
CA LEU A 80 -6.44 -16.95 -12.74
C LEU A 80 -7.82 -16.28 -12.72
N ASP A 81 -8.90 -17.04 -12.91
CA ASP A 81 -10.27 -16.51 -12.89
C ASP A 81 -10.63 -15.85 -11.56
N ARG A 82 -10.31 -16.51 -10.44
CA ARG A 82 -10.53 -15.96 -9.08
C ARG A 82 -9.76 -14.66 -8.86
N ILE A 83 -8.48 -14.62 -9.25
CA ILE A 83 -7.66 -13.41 -9.13
C ILE A 83 -8.24 -12.31 -10.02
N ALA A 84 -8.56 -12.61 -11.28
CA ALA A 84 -9.11 -11.64 -12.22
C ALA A 84 -10.47 -11.07 -11.73
N GLN A 85 -11.32 -11.89 -11.13
CA GLN A 85 -12.59 -11.43 -10.54
C GLN A 85 -12.37 -10.47 -9.38
N VAL A 86 -11.46 -10.80 -8.46
CA VAL A 86 -11.11 -9.94 -7.32
C VAL A 86 -10.53 -8.62 -7.82
N VAL A 87 -9.53 -8.69 -8.68
CA VAL A 87 -8.84 -7.51 -9.22
C VAL A 87 -9.80 -6.61 -10.00
N LYS A 88 -10.67 -7.18 -10.85
CA LYS A 88 -11.68 -6.42 -11.59
C LYS A 88 -12.66 -5.70 -10.67
N ARG A 89 -13.07 -6.33 -9.56
CA ARG A 89 -14.01 -5.73 -8.60
C ARG A 89 -13.44 -4.48 -7.93
N PHE A 90 -12.16 -4.52 -7.59
CA PHE A 90 -11.46 -3.42 -6.91
C PHE A 90 -10.71 -2.50 -7.89
N GLN A 91 -10.96 -2.63 -9.21
CA GLN A 91 -10.29 -1.86 -10.26
C GLN A 91 -8.76 -1.90 -10.17
N GLY A 92 -8.21 -3.01 -9.68
CA GLY A 92 -6.77 -3.21 -9.54
C GLY A 92 -6.12 -3.77 -10.80
N TYR A 93 -4.85 -4.12 -10.65
CA TYR A 93 -4.05 -4.81 -11.64
C TYR A 93 -3.35 -6.01 -11.01
N ILE A 94 -3.19 -7.08 -11.79
CA ILE A 94 -2.27 -8.17 -11.43
C ILE A 94 -0.87 -7.74 -11.87
N TYR A 95 0.13 -7.87 -11.01
CA TYR A 95 1.52 -7.71 -11.40
C TYR A 95 2.30 -9.00 -11.16
N GLY A 96 3.36 -9.18 -11.94
CA GLY A 96 4.33 -10.24 -11.79
C GLY A 96 5.73 -9.72 -12.14
N ALA A 97 6.67 -9.87 -11.21
CA ALA A 97 8.07 -9.50 -11.38
C ALA A 97 8.96 -10.63 -10.85
N GLY A 98 9.58 -11.39 -11.76
CA GLY A 98 10.34 -12.59 -11.38
C GLY A 98 9.45 -13.61 -10.66
N ASP A 99 9.80 -13.94 -9.42
CA ASP A 99 9.04 -14.86 -8.55
C ASP A 99 7.98 -14.15 -7.68
N GLU A 100 7.84 -12.83 -7.82
CA GLU A 100 6.91 -12.01 -7.06
C GLU A 100 5.61 -11.81 -7.83
N TYR A 101 4.49 -12.14 -7.21
CA TYR A 101 3.16 -11.92 -7.75
C TYR A 101 2.32 -11.17 -6.74
N GLY A 102 1.44 -10.31 -7.24
CA GLY A 102 0.50 -9.65 -6.36
C GLY A 102 -0.49 -8.79 -7.09
N ILE A 103 -1.09 -7.90 -6.32
CA ILE A 103 -2.15 -7.01 -6.76
C ILE A 103 -1.72 -5.58 -6.49
N LEU A 104 -1.88 -4.74 -7.50
CA LEU A 104 -1.76 -3.30 -7.39
C LEU A 104 -3.17 -2.70 -7.38
N ILE A 105 -3.51 -1.95 -6.34
CA ILE A 105 -4.79 -1.27 -6.19
C ILE A 105 -4.51 0.23 -6.31
N PRO A 106 -4.97 0.91 -7.37
CA PRO A 106 -4.86 2.35 -7.46
C PRO A 106 -5.52 3.01 -6.25
N LEU A 107 -4.84 3.98 -5.67
CA LEU A 107 -5.43 4.84 -4.66
C LEU A 107 -5.90 6.14 -5.33
N ASN A 108 -6.99 6.68 -4.82
CA ASN A 108 -7.40 8.05 -5.06
C ASN A 108 -7.91 8.63 -3.75
N GLU A 109 -8.02 9.95 -3.69
CA GLU A 109 -8.39 10.66 -2.47
C GLU A 109 -9.75 10.18 -1.93
N ASP A 110 -10.76 10.05 -2.81
CA ASP A 110 -12.14 9.67 -2.43
C ASP A 110 -12.28 8.24 -1.87
N ALA A 111 -11.35 7.35 -2.20
CA ALA A 111 -11.40 5.94 -1.81
C ALA A 111 -10.33 5.56 -0.80
N LEU A 112 -9.46 6.49 -0.39
CA LEU A 112 -8.26 6.19 0.39
C LEU A 112 -8.60 5.37 1.64
N GLN A 113 -9.44 5.90 2.54
CA GLN A 113 -9.86 5.18 3.73
C GLN A 113 -10.49 3.82 3.40
N ARG A 114 -11.36 3.77 2.38
CA ARG A 114 -12.08 2.56 1.97
C ARG A 114 -11.15 1.46 1.49
N VAL A 115 -10.04 1.80 0.83
CA VAL A 115 -9.06 0.79 0.40
C VAL A 115 -8.47 0.07 1.62
N PHE A 116 -8.09 0.81 2.66
CA PHE A 116 -7.49 0.23 3.86
C PHE A 116 -8.50 -0.48 4.77
N THR A 117 -9.72 0.02 4.88
CA THR A 117 -10.72 -0.51 5.84
C THR A 117 -11.67 -1.54 5.24
N GLU A 118 -11.82 -1.60 3.91
CA GLU A 118 -12.73 -2.52 3.24
C GLU A 118 -12.03 -3.37 2.17
N TYR A 119 -11.30 -2.76 1.23
CA TYR A 119 -10.83 -3.49 0.04
C TYR A 119 -9.72 -4.49 0.38
N ILE A 120 -8.68 -4.05 1.07
CA ILE A 120 -7.59 -4.92 1.50
C ILE A 120 -8.11 -6.08 2.37
N PRO A 121 -8.96 -5.85 3.41
CA PRO A 121 -9.62 -6.93 4.16
C PRO A 121 -10.40 -7.92 3.29
N GLN A 122 -11.21 -7.44 2.34
CA GLN A 122 -11.99 -8.28 1.43
C GLN A 122 -11.10 -9.09 0.49
N ILE A 123 -10.03 -8.50 -0.04
CA ILE A 123 -9.04 -9.20 -0.87
C ILE A 123 -8.36 -10.31 -0.07
N GLY A 124 -7.96 -10.05 1.17
CA GLY A 124 -7.43 -11.08 2.06
C GLY A 124 -8.41 -12.23 2.23
N ARG A 125 -9.69 -11.94 2.49
CA ARG A 125 -10.73 -12.96 2.66
C ARG A 125 -10.94 -13.77 1.39
N GLU A 126 -10.98 -13.10 0.24
CA GLU A 126 -11.28 -13.73 -1.04
C GLU A 126 -10.11 -14.48 -1.65
N LEU A 127 -8.86 -14.13 -1.36
CA LEU A 127 -7.69 -14.83 -1.92
C LEU A 127 -7.04 -15.78 -0.91
N ILE A 128 -6.95 -15.37 0.35
CA ILE A 128 -6.19 -16.09 1.38
C ILE A 128 -7.12 -16.77 2.40
N GLY A 129 -8.42 -16.45 2.40
CA GLY A 129 -9.41 -17.05 3.29
C GLY A 129 -9.48 -16.39 4.67
N VAL A 130 -8.84 -15.25 4.87
CA VAL A 130 -8.73 -14.55 6.15
C VAL A 130 -8.93 -13.05 5.97
N GLU A 131 -9.66 -12.44 6.90
CA GLU A 131 -9.83 -10.98 6.87
C GLU A 131 -8.59 -10.30 7.46
N VAL A 132 -7.83 -9.63 6.60
CA VAL A 132 -6.64 -8.86 7.02
C VAL A 132 -7.05 -7.48 7.53
N ARG A 133 -6.29 -6.94 8.48
CA ARG A 133 -6.44 -5.56 8.95
C ARG A 133 -5.12 -4.83 8.74
N PRO A 134 -4.93 -4.16 7.59
CA PRO A 134 -3.65 -3.52 7.31
C PRO A 134 -3.38 -2.42 8.33
N LYS A 135 -2.13 -2.34 8.78
CA LYS A 135 -1.62 -1.24 9.60
C LYS A 135 -0.40 -0.66 8.95
N ILE A 136 -0.28 0.67 8.91
CA ILE A 136 0.95 1.32 8.48
C ILE A 136 1.92 1.31 9.66
N ASP A 137 3.03 0.57 9.52
CA ASP A 137 4.00 0.31 10.58
C ASP A 137 5.38 0.92 10.36
N GLY A 138 5.59 1.52 9.18
CA GLY A 138 6.84 2.16 8.84
C GLY A 138 6.77 2.81 7.46
N PHE A 139 7.92 3.29 7.01
CA PHE A 139 8.08 3.86 5.69
C PHE A 139 9.51 3.65 5.21
N TYR A 140 9.70 3.75 3.90
CA TYR A 140 11.00 4.00 3.30
C TYR A 140 10.85 5.00 2.17
N LEU A 141 11.95 5.69 1.88
CA LEU A 141 12.11 6.48 0.69
C LEU A 141 12.89 5.62 -0.30
N ASP A 142 12.59 5.72 -1.59
CA ASP A 142 13.37 5.03 -2.62
C ASP A 142 14.72 5.74 -2.75
N TYR A 143 15.58 5.48 -1.76
CA TYR A 143 16.98 5.85 -1.81
C TYR A 143 17.54 5.08 -2.98
N LEU A 144 17.74 5.75 -4.12
CA LEU A 144 18.60 5.26 -5.18
C LEU A 144 19.90 4.77 -4.55
N ARG A 145 20.02 3.46 -4.33
CA ARG A 145 21.26 2.78 -4.59
C ARG A 145 21.26 2.52 -6.09
N PRO A 146 22.02 3.28 -6.90
CA PRO A 146 22.52 2.71 -8.13
C PRO A 146 23.45 1.57 -7.70
N SER A 147 22.89 0.37 -7.55
CA SER A 147 23.70 -0.85 -7.41
C SER A 147 24.22 -1.17 -8.81
N GLY A 148 25.38 -0.59 -9.13
CA GLY A 148 26.31 -1.21 -10.07
C GLY A 148 27.04 -2.37 -9.41
#